data_AF-A0A653DHG8-F1
#
_entry.id   AF-A0A653DHG8-F1
#
_cell.length_a   1.000
_cell.length_b   1.000
_cell.length_c   1.000
_cell.angle_alpha   90.00
_cell.angle_beta   90.00
_cell.angle_gamma   90.00
#
_symmetry.space_group_name_H-M   'P 1'
#
loop_
_entity.id
_entity.type
_entity.pdbx_description
1 polymer ?
#
loop_
_entity_poly.entity_id
_entity_poly.type
_entity_poly.pdbx_seq_one_letter_code
_entity_poly.pdbx_strand_id
1 'polypeptide(L)'
;MARLEEQKQAVDQALENQDHRISAIEEQLATSQKNAEQQLGQVEDQVKEIVRGELLELGAGERCLTAVPPAFPDRHSSVVAKPYPYNGKTSWDIYYMQFENIARMNNWSNEEKACVLISMLRDCRSYFGKSLLIKST
;
A
#
# COMPACT_ATOMS: atom_id res chain seq x y z
N MET A 1 43.64 51.85 -11.91
CA MET A 1 43.94 50.77 -12.88
C MET A 1 44.31 49.48 -12.17
N ALA A 2 45.43 49.38 -11.42
CA ALA A 2 45.87 48.12 -10.78
C ALA A 2 44.81 47.41 -9.91
N ARG A 3 44.13 48.12 -9.01
CA ARG A 3 43.10 47.55 -8.11
C ARG A 3 41.87 47.00 -8.84
N LEU A 4 41.54 47.57 -10.01
CA LEU A 4 40.42 47.10 -10.83
C LEU A 4 40.79 45.80 -11.55
N GLU A 5 42.04 45.68 -12.00
CA GLU A 5 42.53 44.46 -12.65
C GLU A 5 42.64 43.29 -11.67
N GLU A 6 43.10 43.56 -10.43
CA GLU A 6 43.09 42.55 -9.35
C GLU A 6 41.66 42.09 -9.03
N GLN A 7 40.71 43.01 -8.96
CA GLN A 7 39.32 42.66 -8.67
C GLN A 7 38.69 41.84 -9.80
N LYS A 8 39.01 42.16 -11.06
CA LYS A 8 38.59 41.38 -12.23
C LYS A 8 39.17 39.96 -12.18
N GLN A 9 40.48 39.84 -11.93
CA GLN A 9 41.14 38.53 -11.82
C GLN A 9 40.56 37.68 -10.66
N ALA A 10 40.23 38.31 -9.54
CA ALA A 10 39.59 37.62 -8.41
C ALA A 10 38.18 37.12 -8.75
N VAL A 11 37.41 37.88 -9.54
CA VAL A 11 36.08 37.47 -10.01
C VAL A 11 36.20 36.33 -11.02
N ASP A 12 37.13 36.42 -11.97
CA ASP A 12 37.37 35.36 -12.98
C ASP A 12 37.74 34.03 -12.28
N GLN A 13 38.63 34.08 -11.29
CA GLN A 13 39.02 32.91 -10.51
C GLN A 13 37.86 32.33 -9.69
N ALA A 14 37.00 33.18 -9.13
CA ALA A 14 35.83 32.76 -8.37
C ALA A 14 34.79 32.09 -9.29
N LEU A 15 34.63 32.59 -10.51
CA LEU A 15 33.75 32.02 -11.52
C LEU A 15 34.21 30.62 -11.93
N GLU A 16 35.51 30.46 -12.23
CA GLU A 16 36.09 29.15 -12.55
C GLU A 16 35.91 28.16 -11.39
N ASN A 17 36.10 28.59 -10.15
CA ASN A 17 35.90 27.75 -8.98
C ASN A 17 34.42 27.32 -8.83
N GLN A 18 33.49 28.23 -9.10
CA GLN A 18 32.06 27.91 -9.10
C GLN A 18 31.73 26.87 -10.19
N ASP A 19 32.23 27.03 -11.41
CA ASP A 19 32.02 26.06 -12.49
C ASP A 19 32.54 24.66 -12.14
N HIS A 20 33.71 24.58 -11.49
CA HIS A 20 34.25 23.31 -11.01
C HIS A 20 33.34 22.68 -9.95
N ARG A 21 32.81 23.49 -9.02
CA ARG A 21 31.89 23.00 -7.98
C ARG A 21 30.56 22.56 -8.56
N ILE A 22 30.02 23.28 -9.55
CA ILE A 22 28.80 22.92 -10.26
C ILE A 22 29.01 21.58 -10.96
N SER A 23 30.10 21.44 -11.72
CA SER A 23 30.44 20.19 -12.42
C SER A 23 30.53 19.00 -11.46
N ALA A 24 31.16 19.19 -10.29
CA ALA A 24 31.27 18.15 -9.27
C ALA A 24 29.91 17.76 -8.65
N ILE A 25 29.01 18.73 -8.47
CA ILE A 25 27.64 18.48 -7.97
C ILE A 25 26.82 17.71 -9.01
N GLU A 26 26.93 18.09 -10.29
CA GLU A 26 26.23 17.40 -11.38
C GLU A 26 26.65 15.93 -11.48
N GLU A 27 27.94 15.63 -11.35
CA GLU A 27 28.45 14.25 -11.34
C GLU A 27 27.95 13.47 -10.11
N GLN A 28 27.97 14.08 -8.93
CA GLN A 28 27.43 13.46 -7.71
C GLN A 28 25.92 13.21 -7.82
N LEU A 29 25.17 14.13 -8.44
CA LEU A 29 23.74 13.95 -8.64
C LEU A 29 23.45 12.80 -9.60
N ALA A 30 24.20 12.71 -10.71
CA ALA A 30 24.05 11.61 -11.67
C ALA A 30 24.35 10.24 -11.03
N THR A 31 25.40 10.15 -10.22
CA THR A 31 25.75 8.92 -9.50
C THR A 31 24.73 8.57 -8.42
N SER A 32 24.24 9.56 -7.66
CA SER A 32 23.19 9.38 -6.66
C SER A 32 21.88 8.90 -7.29
N GLN A 33 21.48 9.49 -8.43
CA GLN A 33 20.30 9.07 -9.19
C GLN A 33 20.43 7.61 -9.62
N LYS A 34 21.56 7.23 -10.22
CA LYS A 34 21.80 5.84 -10.64
C LYS A 34 21.70 4.85 -9.47
N ASN A 35 22.22 5.21 -8.31
CA ASN A 35 22.12 4.36 -7.12
C ASN A 35 20.68 4.22 -6.63
N ALA A 36 19.89 5.30 -6.64
CA ALA A 36 18.49 5.26 -6.26
C ALA A 36 17.66 4.39 -7.22
N GLU A 37 17.87 4.52 -8.53
CA GLU A 37 17.23 3.70 -9.55
C GLU A 37 17.58 2.21 -9.37
N GLN A 38 18.84 1.91 -9.08
CA GLN A 38 19.28 0.53 -8.81
C GLN A 38 18.63 -0.05 -7.55
N GLN A 39 18.55 0.73 -6.47
CA GLN A 39 17.89 0.30 -5.22
C GLN A 39 16.40 0.06 -5.44
N LEU A 40 15.73 0.92 -6.22
CA LEU A 40 14.32 0.75 -6.56
C LEU A 40 14.08 -0.57 -7.31
N GLY A 41 14.91 -0.87 -8.32
CA GLY A 41 14.81 -2.12 -9.08
C GLY A 41 15.01 -3.36 -8.20
N GLN A 42 15.96 -3.32 -7.27
CA GLN A 42 16.17 -4.42 -6.32
C GLN A 42 14.95 -4.64 -5.41
N VAL A 43 14.35 -3.57 -4.89
CA VAL A 43 13.14 -3.66 -4.07
C VAL A 43 11.97 -4.18 -4.89
N GLU A 44 11.83 -3.74 -6.14
CA GLU A 44 10.78 -4.21 -7.04
C GLU A 44 10.88 -5.72 -7.29
N ASP A 45 12.08 -6.22 -7.57
CA ASP A 45 12.31 -7.65 -7.78
C ASP A 45 12.09 -8.47 -6.49
N GLN A 46 12.50 -7.94 -5.33
CA GLN A 46 12.20 -8.57 -4.04
C GLN A 46 10.69 -8.66 -3.78
N VAL A 47 9.94 -7.60 -4.06
CA VAL A 47 8.48 -7.60 -3.91
C VAL A 47 7.85 -8.61 -4.88
N LYS A 48 8.31 -8.68 -6.13
CA LYS A 48 7.82 -9.69 -7.10
C LYS A 48 8.03 -11.12 -6.60
N GLU A 49 9.18 -11.41 -6.03
CA GLU A 49 9.47 -12.75 -5.48
C GLU A 49 8.65 -13.06 -4.24
N ILE A 50 8.45 -12.09 -3.33
CA ILE A 50 7.58 -12.27 -2.16
C ILE A 50 6.14 -12.55 -2.61
N VAL A 51 5.61 -11.74 -3.52
CA VAL A 51 4.24 -11.92 -4.05
C VAL A 51 4.09 -13.29 -4.74
N ARG A 52 5.11 -13.74 -5.48
CA ARG A 52 5.11 -15.08 -6.10
C ARG A 52 5.10 -16.19 -5.04
N GLY A 53 5.92 -16.06 -4.00
CA GLY A 53 6.01 -17.03 -2.90
C GLY A 53 4.72 -17.11 -2.09
N GLU A 54 4.14 -15.97 -1.72
CA GLU A 54 2.86 -15.91 -0.99
C GLU A 54 1.71 -16.51 -1.81
N LEU A 55 1.64 -16.24 -3.12
CA LEU A 55 0.63 -16.86 -3.98
C LEU A 55 0.77 -18.39 -4.06
N LEU A 56 2.00 -18.89 -4.04
CA LEU A 56 2.30 -20.33 -4.12
C LEU A 56 2.02 -21.05 -2.79
N GLU A 57 2.31 -20.42 -1.65
CA GLU A 57 1.93 -20.89 -0.31
C GLU A 57 0.40 -20.92 -0.13
N LEU A 58 -0.30 -19.90 -0.63
CA LEU A 58 -1.78 -19.89 -0.63
C LEU A 58 -2.36 -21.04 -1.48
N GLY A 59 -1.77 -21.36 -2.64
CA GLY A 59 -2.21 -22.48 -3.47
C GLY A 59 -1.83 -23.88 -2.94
N ALA A 60 -0.73 -23.98 -2.17
CA ALA A 60 -0.32 -25.23 -1.54
C ALA A 60 -1.25 -25.63 -0.37
N GLY A 61 -1.85 -24.65 0.30
CA GLY A 61 -2.85 -24.85 1.36
C GLY A 61 -4.21 -25.38 0.89
N GLU A 62 -4.53 -25.28 -0.41
CA GLU A 62 -5.82 -25.73 -0.97
C GLU A 62 -5.90 -27.25 -1.24
N ARG A 63 -4.78 -28.00 -1.14
CA ARG A 63 -4.76 -29.45 -1.44
C ARG A 63 -5.32 -30.36 -0.34
N CYS A 64 -5.90 -29.81 0.73
CA CYS A 64 -6.59 -30.57 1.78
C CYS A 64 -8.12 -30.47 1.69
N LEU A 65 -8.70 -30.19 0.53
CA LEU A 65 -10.15 -30.16 0.33
C LEU A 65 -10.68 -31.41 -0.41
N THR A 66 -10.40 -32.59 0.12
CA THR A 66 -11.21 -33.79 -0.17
C THR A 66 -11.48 -34.61 1.10
N ALA A 67 -12.20 -34.03 2.06
CA ALA A 67 -13.00 -34.80 3.00
C ALA A 67 -13.95 -33.87 3.74
N VAL A 68 -15.25 -34.05 3.47
CA VAL A 68 -16.43 -33.80 4.32
C VAL A 68 -16.46 -32.46 5.09
N PRO A 69 -17.50 -31.61 4.91
CA PRO A 69 -17.62 -30.38 5.69
C PRO A 69 -17.63 -30.70 7.19
N PRO A 70 -16.65 -30.22 7.98
CA PRO A 70 -16.72 -30.38 9.42
C PRO A 70 -17.79 -29.40 9.92
N ALA A 71 -18.74 -29.93 10.68
CA ALA A 71 -19.65 -29.10 11.46
C ALA A 71 -18.80 -28.11 12.27
N PHE A 72 -18.98 -26.82 12.01
CA PHE A 72 -18.29 -25.74 12.71
C PHE A 72 -18.39 -25.97 14.23
N PRO A 73 -17.29 -26.16 14.96
CA PRO A 73 -17.35 -26.12 16.40
C PRO A 73 -17.56 -24.66 16.79
N ASP A 74 -18.72 -24.39 17.40
CA ASP A 74 -19.05 -23.14 18.06
C ASP A 74 -17.94 -22.76 19.05
N ARG A 75 -17.02 -21.89 18.61
CA ARG A 75 -15.92 -21.36 19.41
C ARG A 75 -16.15 -19.88 19.77
N HIS A 76 -17.41 -19.48 19.96
CA HIS A 76 -17.72 -18.12 20.40
C HIS A 76 -17.59 -17.95 21.91
N SER A 77 -16.36 -17.71 22.38
CA SER A 77 -16.10 -17.04 23.66
C SER A 77 -14.64 -16.55 23.62
N SER A 78 -14.30 -15.26 23.59
CA SER A 78 -14.96 -14.05 24.05
C SER A 78 -14.32 -12.84 23.35
N VAL A 79 -15.06 -11.74 23.23
CA VAL A 79 -14.75 -10.48 22.52
C VAL A 79 -14.91 -10.56 21.00
N VAL A 80 -16.14 -10.44 20.53
CA VAL A 80 -16.47 -10.25 19.09
C VAL A 80 -16.52 -8.76 18.80
N ALA A 81 -15.39 -8.17 18.39
CA ALA A 81 -15.44 -6.84 17.81
C ALA A 81 -16.16 -6.94 16.46
N LYS A 82 -17.24 -6.18 16.26
CA LYS A 82 -18.03 -6.24 15.03
C LYS A 82 -17.60 -5.12 14.06
N PRO A 83 -17.22 -5.44 12.81
CA PRO A 83 -16.97 -4.43 11.80
C PRO A 83 -18.24 -3.66 11.49
N TYR A 84 -18.07 -2.38 11.16
CA TYR A 84 -19.18 -1.56 10.70
C TYR A 84 -19.48 -1.83 9.21
N PRO A 85 -20.74 -1.69 8.78
CA PRO A 85 -21.07 -1.70 7.36
C PRO A 85 -20.33 -0.59 6.61
N TYR A 86 -19.91 -0.87 5.38
CA TYR A 86 -19.26 0.14 4.56
C TYR A 86 -20.29 1.17 4.09
N ASN A 87 -20.09 2.43 4.49
CA ASN A 87 -21.04 3.53 4.23
C ASN A 87 -20.62 4.45 3.06
N GLY A 88 -19.50 4.17 2.40
CA GLY A 88 -18.98 4.98 1.30
C GLY A 88 -18.50 6.39 1.65
N LYS A 89 -18.50 6.77 2.94
CA LYS A 89 -18.01 8.09 3.41
C LYS A 89 -16.52 8.07 3.77
N THR A 90 -16.06 6.93 4.28
CA THR A 90 -14.64 6.68 4.57
C THR A 90 -13.99 6.07 3.34
N SER A 91 -12.72 6.39 3.06
CA SER A 91 -11.99 5.73 1.97
C SER A 91 -11.92 4.22 2.19
N TRP A 92 -11.88 3.46 1.10
CA TRP A 92 -11.83 2.01 1.13
C TRP A 92 -10.63 1.48 1.92
N ASP A 93 -9.46 2.10 1.77
CA ASP A 93 -8.24 1.67 2.45
C ASP A 93 -8.32 1.80 3.97
N ILE A 94 -8.90 2.91 4.45
CA ILE A 94 -9.10 3.14 5.90
C ILE A 94 -10.14 2.15 6.44
N TYR A 95 -11.21 1.90 5.69
CA TYR A 95 -12.21 0.92 6.04
C TYR A 95 -11.63 -0.50 6.12
N TYR A 96 -10.87 -0.90 5.10
CA TYR A 96 -10.27 -2.23 5.01
C TYR A 96 -9.24 -2.45 6.12
N MET A 97 -8.46 -1.43 6.48
CA MET A 97 -7.53 -1.48 7.61
C MET A 97 -8.25 -1.71 8.96
N GLN A 98 -9.39 -1.06 9.18
CA GLN A 98 -10.20 -1.27 10.40
C GLN A 98 -10.82 -2.67 10.43
N PHE A 99 -11.30 -3.15 9.28
CA PHE A 99 -11.82 -4.49 9.11
C PHE A 99 -10.75 -5.56 9.41
N GLU A 100 -9.55 -5.43 8.85
CA GLU A 100 -8.43 -6.33 9.11
C GLU A 100 -7.98 -6.32 10.58
N ASN A 101 -8.02 -5.16 11.23
CA ASN A 101 -7.73 -5.06 12.65
C ASN A 101 -8.72 -5.86 13.50
N ILE A 102 -10.01 -5.75 13.19
CA ILE A 102 -11.07 -6.50 13.87
C ILE A 102 -10.95 -7.99 13.58
N ALA A 103 -10.68 -8.36 12.32
CA ALA A 103 -10.48 -9.75 11.93
C ALA A 103 -9.33 -10.40 12.68
N ARG A 104 -8.23 -9.67 12.87
CA ARG A 104 -7.09 -10.12 13.66
C ARG A 104 -7.42 -10.26 15.15
N MET A 105 -8.15 -9.30 15.73
CA MET A 105 -8.59 -9.37 17.12
C MET A 105 -9.50 -10.57 17.38
N ASN A 106 -10.34 -10.91 16.40
CA ASN A 106 -11.26 -12.03 16.48
C ASN A 106 -10.67 -13.37 15.99
N ASN A 107 -9.40 -13.39 15.56
CA ASN A 107 -8.74 -14.56 14.96
C ASN A 107 -9.53 -15.18 13.78
N TRP A 108 -10.13 -14.33 12.93
CA TRP A 108 -10.91 -14.80 11.79
C TRP A 108 -10.05 -15.49 10.74
N SER A 109 -10.56 -16.62 10.22
CA SER A 109 -10.02 -17.27 9.04
C SER A 109 -10.28 -16.42 7.78
N ASN A 110 -9.58 -16.73 6.69
CA ASN A 110 -9.77 -16.02 5.42
C ASN A 110 -11.21 -16.20 4.88
N GLU A 111 -11.82 -17.36 5.11
CA GLU A 111 -13.20 -17.66 4.74
C GLU A 111 -14.18 -16.82 5.56
N GLU A 112 -13.93 -16.68 6.87
CA GLU A 112 -14.75 -15.85 7.75
C GLU A 112 -14.62 -14.36 7.39
N LYS A 113 -13.40 -13.90 7.10
CA LYS A 113 -13.15 -12.54 6.59
C LYS A 113 -13.95 -12.28 5.32
N ALA A 114 -13.87 -13.17 4.33
CA ALA A 114 -14.61 -13.03 3.07
C ALA A 114 -16.13 -12.99 3.30
N CYS A 115 -16.67 -13.91 4.12
CA CYS A 115 -18.09 -13.95 4.44
C CYS A 115 -18.59 -12.67 5.11
N VAL A 116 -17.85 -12.17 6.11
CA VAL A 116 -18.22 -10.96 6.83
C VAL A 116 -18.07 -9.73 5.94
N LEU A 117 -16.99 -9.62 5.16
CA LEU A 117 -16.77 -8.49 4.26
C LEU A 117 -17.88 -8.40 3.20
N ILE A 118 -18.27 -9.52 2.60
CA ILE A 118 -19.40 -9.59 1.66
C ILE A 118 -20.70 -9.14 2.34
N SER A 119 -20.92 -9.52 3.61
CA SER A 119 -22.11 -9.12 4.37
C SER A 119 -22.13 -7.61 4.65
N MET A 120 -21.00 -7.04 5.08
CA MET A 120 -20.88 -5.59 5.37
C MET A 120 -20.96 -4.71 4.12
N LEU A 121 -20.59 -5.25 2.95
CA LEU A 121 -20.75 -4.61 1.64
C LEU A 121 -22.17 -4.76 1.09
N ARG A 122 -22.83 -5.90 1.33
CA ARG A 122 -24.20 -6.16 0.85
C ARG A 122 -25.22 -5.26 1.51
N ASP A 123 -25.01 -4.88 2.77
CA ASP A 123 -25.85 -3.89 3.46
C ASP A 123 -25.81 -2.49 2.79
N CYS A 124 -24.82 -2.21 1.94
CA CYS A 124 -24.77 -1.00 1.12
C CYS A 124 -25.89 -0.98 0.03
N ARG A 125 -26.36 -2.15 -0.45
CA ARG A 125 -27.53 -2.22 -1.36
C ARG A 125 -28.84 -1.79 -0.70
N SER A 126 -28.95 -1.87 0.63
CA SER A 126 -30.15 -1.43 1.36
C SER A 126 -30.31 0.10 1.41
N TYR A 127 -29.24 0.86 1.14
CA TYR A 127 -29.26 2.31 1.02
C TYR A 127 -29.48 2.79 -0.42
N PHE A 128 -28.96 2.06 -1.42
CA PHE A 128 -29.23 2.37 -2.83
C PHE A 128 -30.63 1.90 -3.30
N GLY A 129 -31.22 0.89 -2.64
CA GLY A 129 -32.58 0.40 -2.96
C GLY A 129 -33.72 1.31 -2.52
N LYS A 130 -33.50 2.26 -1.59
CA LYS A 130 -34.53 3.22 -1.17
C LYS A 130 -34.66 4.44 -2.08
N SER A 131 -33.68 4.70 -2.95
CA SER A 131 -33.75 5.80 -3.91
C SER A 131 -34.46 5.42 -5.23
N LEU A 132 -34.63 4.12 -5.48
CA LEU A 132 -35.28 3.61 -6.70
C LEU A 132 -36.75 3.16 -6.48
N LEU A 133 -37.35 3.47 -5.32
CA LEU A 133 -38.74 3.15 -5.01
C LEU A 133 -39.66 4.38 -4.88
N ILE A 134 -39.25 5.53 -5.44
CA ILE A 134 -40.08 6.76 -5.55
C ILE A 134 -40.35 7.11 -7.03
N LYS A 135 -39.86 6.31 -7.99
CA LYS A 135 -40.12 6.52 -9.43
C LYS A 135 -40.51 5.22 -10.13
N SER A 136 -41.56 4.57 -9.66
CA SER A 136 -42.39 3.67 -10.45
C SER A 136 -43.73 3.54 -9.72
N THR A 137 -44.64 4.42 -10.14
CA THR A 137 -46.10 4.31 -10.18
C THR A 137 -46.83 3.71 -8.97
#